data_AF-A0A9W6KKI8-F1
#
_entry.id   AF-A0A9W6KKI8-F1
#
_cell.length_a   1.000
_cell.length_b   1.000
_cell.length_c   1.000
_cell.angle_alpha   90.00
_cell.angle_beta   90.00
_cell.angle_gamma   90.00
#
_symmetry.space_group_name_H-M   'P 1'
#
loop_
_entity.id
_entity.type
_entity.pdbx_description
1 polymer ?
#
loop_
_entity_poly.entity_id
_entity_poly.type
_entity_poly.pdbx_seq_one_letter_code
_entity_poly.pdbx_strand_id
1 'polypeptide(L)'
;MSFVVPDACTLPTAERPLRLAELDQLFTTAVRHVETISSTHVRIRLSGPAGLEATVRDLTARETQCCSFFTFDVTPEPAMGDGTLTLDVQVPAQYADVLAALAQRAGAVATATPNAA
;
A
#
# COMPACT_ATOMS: atom_id res chain seq x y z
N MET A 1 -4.45 25.63 -10.27
CA MET A 1 -3.17 25.45 -9.55
C MET A 1 -2.66 24.08 -9.90
N SER A 2 -1.57 24.03 -10.66
CA SER A 2 -1.07 22.84 -11.35
C SER A 2 -0.35 21.92 -10.37
N PHE A 3 -0.82 20.68 -10.27
CA PHE A 3 -0.13 19.61 -9.54
C PHE A 3 0.97 19.04 -10.46
N VAL A 4 2.23 19.38 -10.18
CA VAL A 4 3.39 18.79 -10.86
C VAL A 4 3.65 17.43 -10.25
N VAL A 5 3.39 16.38 -11.03
CA VAL A 5 3.81 15.02 -10.70
C VAL A 5 5.30 14.92 -11.07
N PRO A 6 6.22 14.63 -10.14
CA PRO A 6 7.60 14.37 -10.51
C PRO A 6 7.67 13.16 -11.46
N ASP A 7 8.49 13.29 -12.49
CA ASP A 7 8.67 12.42 -13.68
C ASP A 7 9.07 10.95 -13.38
N ALA A 8 9.10 10.56 -12.11
CA ALA A 8 9.53 9.24 -11.68
C ALA A 8 8.44 8.16 -11.68
N CYS A 9 7.18 8.55 -11.89
CA CYS A 9 6.12 7.62 -12.28
C CYS A 9 6.00 7.62 -13.80
N THR A 10 6.91 6.95 -14.50
CA THR A 10 6.87 6.73 -15.96
C THR A 10 5.79 5.72 -16.38
N LEU A 11 4.70 5.58 -15.62
CA LEU A 11 3.57 4.77 -16.03
C LEU A 11 2.51 5.65 -16.71
N PRO A 12 2.26 5.46 -18.02
CA PRO A 12 1.30 6.26 -18.75
C PRO A 12 -0.09 6.12 -18.15
N THR A 13 -0.73 7.26 -17.95
CA THR A 13 -2.04 7.50 -17.32
C THR A 13 -3.21 6.69 -17.90
N ALA A 14 -3.01 5.93 -18.98
CA ALA A 14 -4.03 5.09 -19.64
C ALA A 14 -4.20 3.68 -19.02
N GLU A 15 -3.24 3.18 -18.23
CA GLU A 15 -3.31 1.86 -17.56
C GLU A 15 -3.74 1.96 -16.08
N ARG A 16 -4.05 3.17 -15.61
CA ARG A 16 -4.38 3.51 -14.21
C ARG A 16 -5.64 2.86 -13.59
N PRO A 17 -6.65 2.35 -14.31
CA PRO A 17 -7.82 1.79 -13.63
C PRO A 17 -7.55 0.43 -12.96
N LEU A 18 -6.64 -0.40 -13.49
CA LEU A 18 -6.53 -1.79 -13.02
C LEU A 18 -5.59 -2.00 -11.82
N ARG A 19 -4.43 -1.33 -11.74
CA ARG A 19 -3.52 -1.54 -10.58
C ARG A 19 -3.97 -0.82 -9.32
N LEU A 20 -4.50 0.38 -9.45
CA LEU A 20 -5.13 1.06 -8.33
C LEU A 20 -6.34 0.27 -7.83
N ALA A 21 -7.15 -0.33 -8.69
CA ALA A 21 -8.29 -1.14 -8.24
C ALA A 21 -7.87 -2.44 -7.53
N GLU A 22 -6.82 -3.14 -7.99
CA GLU A 22 -6.33 -4.34 -7.28
C GLU A 22 -5.65 -3.99 -5.95
N LEU A 23 -4.87 -2.91 -5.91
CA LEU A 23 -4.33 -2.36 -4.66
C LEU A 23 -5.46 -1.88 -3.74
N ASP A 24 -6.46 -1.19 -4.26
CA ASP A 24 -7.59 -0.67 -3.49
C ASP A 24 -8.49 -1.80 -3.00
N GLN A 25 -8.69 -2.87 -3.78
CA GLN A 25 -9.35 -4.09 -3.32
C GLN A 25 -8.54 -4.79 -2.22
N LEU A 26 -7.21 -4.91 -2.38
CA LEU A 26 -6.36 -5.46 -1.33
C LEU A 26 -6.39 -4.57 -0.08
N PHE A 27 -6.38 -3.25 -0.25
CA PHE A 27 -6.50 -2.31 0.85
C PHE A 27 -7.86 -2.42 1.54
N THR A 28 -8.94 -2.55 0.78
CA THR A 28 -10.29 -2.73 1.32
C THR A 28 -10.46 -4.04 2.08
N THR A 29 -9.88 -5.13 1.56
CA THR A 29 -10.12 -6.48 2.10
C THR A 29 -9.14 -6.87 3.20
N ALA A 30 -7.87 -6.47 3.08
CA ALA A 30 -6.81 -6.95 3.94
C ALA A 30 -6.27 -5.89 4.91
N VAL A 31 -6.36 -4.58 4.62
CA VAL A 31 -5.82 -3.57 5.54
C VAL A 31 -6.70 -3.51 6.79
N ARG A 32 -6.03 -3.52 7.95
CA ARG A 32 -6.64 -3.37 9.26
C ARG A 32 -6.21 -2.08 9.93
N HIS A 33 -4.96 -1.67 9.69
CA HIS A 33 -4.43 -0.47 10.30
C HIS A 33 -3.38 0.17 9.39
N VAL A 34 -3.35 1.50 9.38
CA VAL A 34 -2.34 2.29 8.69
C VAL A 34 -1.73 3.24 9.71
N GLU A 35 -0.43 3.12 9.89
CA GLU A 35 0.35 3.91 10.83
C GLU A 35 1.45 4.64 10.05
N THR A 36 1.41 5.98 10.07
CA THR A 36 2.47 6.78 9.46
C THR A 36 3.57 7.00 10.49
N ILE A 37 4.70 6.30 10.33
CA ILE A 37 5.86 6.42 11.22
C ILE A 37 6.61 7.73 10.94
N SER A 38 6.77 8.09 9.67
CA SER A 38 7.37 9.34 9.23
C SER A 38 6.87 9.74 7.83
N SER A 39 7.27 10.92 7.33
CA SER A 39 6.91 11.39 5.99
C SER A 39 7.40 10.47 4.86
N THR A 40 8.38 9.62 5.13
CA THR A 40 8.99 8.68 4.17
C THR A 40 8.78 7.23 4.56
N HIS A 41 8.04 6.94 5.63
CA HIS A 41 7.85 5.57 6.12
C HIS A 41 6.44 5.40 6.68
N VAL A 42 5.70 4.50 6.07
CA VAL A 42 4.35 4.11 6.48
C VAL A 42 4.34 2.63 6.75
N ARG A 43 3.69 2.25 7.84
CA ARG A 43 3.45 0.87 8.24
C ARG A 43 1.99 0.54 8.06
N ILE A 44 1.72 -0.54 7.35
CA ILE A 44 0.37 -1.01 7.07
C ILE A 44 0.22 -2.41 7.64
N ARG A 45 -0.71 -2.58 8.59
CA ARG A 45 -1.07 -3.90 9.11
C ARG A 45 -2.16 -4.51 8.25
N LEU A 46 -1.89 -5.69 7.73
CA LEU A 46 -2.82 -6.48 6.94
C LEU A 46 -3.20 -7.77 7.65
N SER A 47 -4.43 -8.22 7.48
CA SER A 47 -4.93 -9.49 7.99
C SER A 47 -5.92 -10.08 6.99
N GLY A 48 -5.82 -11.37 6.72
CA GLY A 48 -6.62 -12.03 5.69
C GLY A 48 -6.43 -13.54 5.67
N PRO A 49 -7.00 -14.22 4.67
CA PRO A 49 -6.94 -15.68 4.57
C PRO A 49 -5.51 -16.18 4.30
N ALA A 50 -5.31 -17.49 4.49
CA ALA A 50 -4.06 -18.15 4.15
C ALA A 50 -3.66 -17.85 2.69
N GLY A 51 -2.43 -17.39 2.47
CA GLY A 51 -1.93 -16.96 1.15
C GLY A 51 -1.90 -15.44 0.94
N LEU A 52 -2.34 -14.65 1.92
CA LEU A 52 -2.24 -13.18 1.86
C LEU A 52 -0.79 -12.71 1.67
N GLU A 53 0.18 -13.29 2.38
CA GLU A 53 1.60 -12.92 2.25
C GLU A 53 2.09 -13.05 0.81
N ALA A 54 1.82 -14.18 0.16
CA ALA A 54 2.23 -14.42 -1.22
C ALA A 54 1.59 -13.41 -2.17
N THR A 55 0.31 -13.08 -1.95
CA THR A 55 -0.43 -12.09 -2.72
C THR A 55 0.17 -10.69 -2.55
N VAL A 56 0.43 -10.29 -1.30
CA VAL A 56 1.05 -8.99 -0.97
C VAL A 56 2.44 -8.90 -1.59
N ARG A 57 3.25 -9.96 -1.52
CA ARG A 57 4.60 -10.00 -2.12
C ARG A 57 4.58 -9.94 -3.65
N ASP A 58 3.67 -10.66 -4.32
CA ASP A 58 3.53 -10.59 -5.78
C ASP A 58 3.13 -9.17 -6.23
N LEU A 59 2.17 -8.55 -5.52
CA LEU A 59 1.73 -7.19 -5.81
C LEU A 59 2.83 -6.15 -5.55
N THR A 60 3.53 -6.20 -4.41
CA THR A 60 4.63 -5.27 -4.14
C THR A 60 5.80 -5.45 -5.09
N ALA A 61 6.08 -6.68 -5.55
CA ALA A 61 7.09 -6.94 -6.57
C ALA A 61 6.72 -6.31 -7.92
N ARG A 62 5.46 -6.43 -8.36
CA ARG A 62 4.95 -5.79 -9.58
C ARG A 62 4.96 -4.27 -9.48
N GLU A 63 4.61 -3.72 -8.31
CA GLU A 63 4.66 -2.29 -8.06
C GLU A 63 6.10 -1.76 -8.05
N THR A 64 7.04 -2.49 -7.47
CA THR A 64 8.47 -2.13 -7.53
C THR A 64 8.99 -2.10 -8.97
N GLN A 65 8.45 -2.95 -9.86
CA GLN A 65 8.81 -2.90 -11.29
C GLN A 65 8.30 -1.62 -11.98
N CYS A 66 7.18 -1.07 -11.50
CA CYS A 66 6.50 0.09 -12.07
C CYS A 66 6.95 1.41 -11.43
N CYS A 67 7.28 1.37 -10.16
CA CYS A 67 7.64 2.48 -9.29
C CYS A 67 8.82 2.03 -8.42
N SER A 68 10.00 1.88 -9.03
CA SER A 68 11.21 1.30 -8.42
C SER A 68 11.81 2.10 -7.25
N PHE A 69 11.25 3.26 -6.95
CA PHE A 69 11.62 4.09 -5.81
C PHE A 69 10.90 3.69 -4.52
N PHE A 70 9.84 2.88 -4.58
CA PHE A 70 9.23 2.32 -3.39
C PHE A 70 10.03 1.13 -2.88
N THR A 71 10.25 1.09 -1.58
CA THR A 71 10.78 -0.07 -0.86
C THR A 71 9.65 -0.65 -0.04
N PHE A 72 9.39 -1.95 -0.24
CA PHE A 72 8.34 -2.68 0.44
C PHE A 72 8.95 -3.82 1.26
N ASP A 73 8.73 -3.80 2.56
CA ASP A 73 9.16 -4.84 3.49
C ASP A 73 7.93 -5.56 4.03
N VAL A 74 7.81 -6.86 3.74
CA VAL A 74 6.68 -7.70 4.17
C VAL A 74 7.14 -8.61 5.29
N THR A 75 6.69 -8.33 6.51
CA THR A 75 6.98 -9.10 7.71
C THR A 75 5.72 -9.85 8.17
N PRO A 76 5.71 -11.20 8.14
CA PRO A 76 4.62 -11.96 8.73
C PRO A 76 4.59 -11.76 10.25
N GLU A 77 3.40 -11.54 10.81
CA GLU A 77 3.19 -11.26 12.24
C GLU A 77 2.34 -12.38 12.88
N PRO A 78 2.87 -13.61 12.99
CA PRO A 78 2.11 -14.75 13.52
C PRO A 78 1.68 -14.52 14.98
N ALA A 79 2.38 -13.67 15.73
CA ALA A 79 2.02 -13.29 17.10
C ALA A 79 0.71 -12.49 17.20
N MET A 80 0.27 -11.84 16.12
CA MET A 80 -0.96 -11.03 16.06
C MET A 80 -2.18 -11.84 15.60
N GLY A 81 -1.97 -13.05 15.08
CA GLY A 81 -3.01 -13.96 14.58
C GLY A 81 -2.68 -14.55 13.21
N ASP A 82 -3.31 -15.68 12.89
CA ASP A 82 -3.13 -16.35 11.61
C ASP A 82 -3.46 -15.44 10.42
N GLY A 83 -2.55 -15.39 9.44
CA GLY A 83 -2.72 -14.56 8.25
C GLY A 83 -2.53 -13.06 8.49
N THR A 84 -1.96 -12.66 9.63
CA THR A 84 -1.58 -11.28 9.90
C THR A 84 -0.16 -10.99 9.45
N LEU A 85 0.04 -9.85 8.81
CA LEU A 85 1.35 -9.39 8.37
C LEU A 85 1.44 -7.87 8.40
N THR A 86 2.66 -7.38 8.52
CA THR A 86 2.99 -5.97 8.45
C THR A 86 3.72 -5.70 7.14
N LEU A 87 3.19 -4.71 6.40
CA LEU A 87 3.82 -4.15 5.21
C LEU A 87 4.39 -2.78 5.58
N ASP A 88 5.71 -2.70 5.63
CA ASP A 88 6.44 -1.45 5.75
C ASP A 88 6.72 -0.89 4.34
N VAL A 89 6.34 0.36 4.12
CA VAL A 89 6.52 1.07 2.84
C VAL A 89 7.40 2.27 3.07
N GLN A 90 8.53 2.31 2.39
CA GLN A 90 9.51 3.39 2.47
C GLN A 90 9.75 4.01 1.11
N VAL A 91 9.94 5.33 1.09
CA VAL A 91 10.27 6.09 -0.13
C VAL A 91 11.38 7.11 0.14
N PRO A 92 12.18 7.47 -0.87
CA PRO A 92 13.05 8.63 -0.81
C PRO A 92 12.27 9.91 -0.49
N ALA A 93 12.90 10.85 0.22
CA ALA A 93 12.26 12.10 0.67
C ALA A 93 11.57 12.91 -0.44
N GLN A 94 12.08 12.84 -1.68
CA GLN A 94 11.48 13.49 -2.84
C GLN A 94 10.10 12.94 -3.26
N TYR A 95 9.70 11.77 -2.76
CA TYR A 95 8.40 11.14 -3.00
C TYR A 95 7.54 11.03 -1.74
N ALA A 96 7.90 11.74 -0.66
CA ALA A 96 7.15 11.76 0.59
C ALA A 96 5.68 12.14 0.39
N ASP A 97 5.39 13.10 -0.49
CA ASP A 97 4.02 13.51 -0.83
C ASP A 97 3.21 12.38 -1.49
N VAL A 98 3.86 11.54 -2.30
CA VAL A 98 3.23 10.39 -2.96
C VAL A 98 2.88 9.33 -1.91
N LEU A 99 3.80 9.04 -0.99
CA LEU A 99 3.57 8.11 0.11
C LEU A 99 2.46 8.61 1.06
N ALA A 100 2.44 9.91 1.36
CA ALA A 100 1.39 10.52 2.17
C ALA A 100 0.01 10.38 1.52
N ALA A 101 -0.10 10.61 0.21
CA ALA A 101 -1.35 10.41 -0.52
C ALA A 101 -1.81 8.94 -0.52
N LEU A 102 -0.87 8.00 -0.64
CA LEU A 102 -1.17 6.55 -0.54
C LEU A 102 -1.67 6.18 0.86
N ALA A 103 -0.99 6.66 1.91
CA ALA A 103 -1.37 6.40 3.30
C ALA A 103 -2.75 6.96 3.64
N GLN A 104 -3.05 8.17 3.17
CA GLN A 104 -4.38 8.77 3.33
C GLN A 104 -5.47 7.95 2.65
N ARG A 105 -5.23 7.45 1.43
CA ARG A 105 -6.18 6.56 0.74
C ARG A 105 -6.37 5.25 1.49
N ALA A 106 -5.28 4.58 1.85
CA ALA A 106 -5.36 3.31 2.59
C ALA A 106 -6.06 3.48 3.94
N GLY A 107 -5.81 4.57 4.66
CA GLY A 107 -6.49 4.91 5.90
C GLY A 107 -7.97 5.26 5.71
N ALA A 108 -8.32 6.01 4.67
CA ALA A 108 -9.70 6.32 4.33
C ALA A 108 -10.50 5.05 3.99
N VAL A 109 -9.91 4.12 3.24
CA VAL A 109 -10.53 2.83 2.91
C VAL A 109 -10.65 1.92 4.15
N ALA A 110 -9.60 1.81 4.96
CA ALA A 110 -9.61 1.00 6.18
C ALA A 110 -10.64 1.50 7.21
N THR A 111 -10.86 2.82 7.29
CA THR A 111 -11.89 3.42 8.14
C THR A 111 -13.29 3.41 7.51
N ALA A 112 -13.37 3.38 6.18
CA ALA A 112 -14.61 3.25 5.42
C ALA A 112 -15.12 1.81 5.30
N THR A 113 -14.51 0.85 6.00
CA THR A 113 -15.12 -0.46 6.28
C THR A 113 -15.83 -0.42 7.64
N PRO A 114 -17.05 0.16 7.76
CA PRO A 114 -17.98 -0.31 8.77
C PRO A 114 -18.54 -1.65 8.29
N ASN A 115 -18.11 -2.73 8.95
CA ASN A 115 -18.89 -3.92 9.23
C ASN A 115 -20.13 -4.14 8.32
N ALA A 116 -19.99 -4.89 7.24
CA ALA A 116 -21.12 -5.56 6.58
C ALA A 116 -21.08 -7.02 7.06
N ALA A 117 -21.82 -7.33 8.13
CA ALA A 117 -23.22 -7.81 8.09
C ALA A 117 -23.31 -9.30 7.73
#